data_AF-A0A8J9SY39-F1
#
_entry.id   AF-A0A8J9SY39-F1
#
_cell.length_a   1.000
_cell.length_b   1.000
_cell.length_c   1.000
_cell.angle_alpha   90.00
_cell.angle_beta   90.00
_cell.angle_gamma   90.00
#
_symmetry.space_group_name_H-M   'P 1'
#
loop_
_entity.id
_entity.type
_entity.pdbx_description
1 polymer ?
#
loop_
_entity_poly.entity_id
_entity_poly.type
_entity_poly.pdbx_seq_one_letter_code
_entity_poly.pdbx_strand_id
1 'polypeptide(L)'
;MVLQKRLTRGLSFAVILFLASTANKAAAFQASLVSSRTVSRSFDTAIGPVAKDIEPSPLSYSEKSRLYRRDFYDHDSWLKHRAKNRFVGTLSKVLDSGVVRQLADEVILIGAVATFVCVFNALCVTGYEDFSNLHHDPIFNFGAPLVKLPGEPFSLSSPALSLLL
;
A
#
# COMPACT_ATOMS: atom_id res chain seq x y z
N MET A 1 -28.64 -13.01 37.56
CA MET A 1 -28.42 -11.71 36.87
C MET A 1 -27.09 -11.61 36.09
N VAL A 2 -26.32 -12.70 35.91
CA VAL A 2 -25.00 -12.68 35.24
C VAL A 2 -25.06 -13.15 33.78
N LEU A 3 -26.08 -13.94 33.40
CA LEU A 3 -26.23 -14.48 32.04
C LEU A 3 -26.62 -13.42 30.98
N GLN A 4 -27.36 -12.38 31.36
CA GLN A 4 -27.82 -11.34 30.43
C GLN A 4 -26.69 -10.40 29.95
N LYS A 5 -25.63 -10.21 30.74
CA LYS A 5 -24.49 -9.34 30.37
C LYS A 5 -23.50 -9.97 29.38
N ARG A 6 -23.48 -11.31 29.24
CA ARG A 6 -22.62 -11.99 28.25
C ARG A 6 -23.23 -11.96 26.85
N LEU A 7 -24.56 -11.99 26.74
CA LEU A 7 -25.24 -11.95 25.44
C LEU A 7 -25.13 -10.57 24.77
N THR A 8 -25.23 -9.49 25.55
CA THR A 8 -25.16 -8.11 25.02
C THR A 8 -23.76 -7.74 24.53
N ARG A 9 -22.70 -8.24 25.17
CA ARG A 9 -21.32 -8.00 24.72
C ARG A 9 -20.97 -8.71 23.40
N GLY A 10 -21.50 -9.92 23.18
CA GLY A 10 -21.34 -10.64 21.92
C GLY A 10 -22.11 -9.97 20.77
N LEU A 11 -23.31 -9.45 21.06
CA LEU A 11 -24.14 -8.75 20.07
C LEU A 11 -23.49 -7.43 19.62
N SER A 12 -22.88 -6.67 20.54
CA SER A 12 -22.19 -5.42 20.20
C SER A 12 -20.92 -5.64 19.36
N PHE A 13 -20.16 -6.70 19.61
CA PHE A 13 -18.97 -7.02 18.81
C PHE A 13 -19.35 -7.51 17.39
N ALA A 14 -20.43 -8.30 17.28
CA ALA A 14 -20.94 -8.76 15.99
C ALA A 14 -21.51 -7.62 15.13
N VAL A 15 -22.17 -6.63 15.75
CA VAL A 15 -22.70 -5.44 15.04
C VAL A 15 -21.56 -4.55 14.52
N ILE A 16 -20.47 -4.37 15.28
CA ILE A 16 -19.31 -3.59 14.82
C ILE A 16 -18.60 -4.28 13.65
N LEU A 17 -18.52 -5.62 13.66
CA LEU A 17 -17.94 -6.40 12.55
C LEU A 17 -18.85 -6.43 11.31
N PHE A 18 -20.17 -6.40 11.49
CA PHE A 18 -21.13 -6.32 10.39
C PHE A 18 -21.18 -4.94 9.75
N LEU A 19 -21.04 -3.86 10.53
CA LEU A 19 -21.03 -2.47 10.03
C LEU A 19 -19.74 -2.10 9.30
N ALA A 20 -18.61 -2.76 9.60
CA ALA A 20 -17.37 -2.62 8.84
C ALA A 20 -17.41 -3.33 7.48
N SER A 21 -18.35 -4.27 7.26
CA SER A 21 -18.45 -5.03 6.00
C SER A 21 -19.19 -4.28 4.88
N THR A 22 -19.95 -3.22 5.19
CA THR A 22 -20.80 -2.53 4.21
C THR A 22 -20.11 -1.40 3.44
N ALA A 23 -18.81 -1.14 3.67
CA ALA A 23 -18.08 -0.05 3.00
C ALA A 23 -17.16 -0.50 1.85
N ASN A 24 -17.05 -1.81 1.59
CA ASN A 24 -16.29 -2.28 0.44
C ASN A 24 -17.20 -2.31 -0.79
N LYS A 25 -17.18 -1.21 -1.56
CA LYS A 25 -17.59 -1.25 -2.96
C LYS A 25 -16.67 -2.23 -3.69
N ALA A 26 -17.08 -3.50 -3.71
CA ALA A 26 -16.55 -4.52 -4.60
C ALA A 26 -16.90 -4.14 -6.05
N ALA A 27 -16.11 -3.23 -6.62
CA ALA A 27 -16.12 -2.87 -8.04
C ALA A 27 -14.90 -3.44 -8.78
N ALA A 28 -14.28 -4.49 -8.23
CA ALA A 28 -13.08 -5.11 -8.82
C ALA A 28 -13.38 -6.06 -9.99
N PHE A 29 -14.65 -6.45 -10.22
CA PHE A 29 -15.03 -7.39 -11.29
C PHE A 29 -16.39 -7.07 -11.94
N GLN A 30 -16.59 -5.83 -12.37
CA GLN A 30 -17.55 -5.60 -13.45
C GLN A 30 -16.77 -5.62 -14.76
N ALA A 31 -16.97 -6.68 -15.54
CA ALA A 31 -16.63 -6.68 -16.95
C ALA A 31 -17.42 -5.54 -17.60
N SER A 32 -16.77 -4.38 -17.75
CA SER A 32 -17.27 -3.31 -18.59
C SER A 32 -17.37 -3.88 -19.98
N LEU A 33 -18.60 -3.99 -20.51
CA LEU A 33 -18.85 -4.31 -21.90
C LEU A 33 -18.13 -3.26 -22.73
N VAL A 34 -16.94 -3.62 -23.24
CA VAL A 34 -16.12 -2.79 -24.12
C VAL A 34 -16.95 -2.55 -25.37
N SER A 35 -17.58 -1.38 -25.44
CA SER A 35 -18.10 -0.85 -26.69
C SER A 35 -16.88 -0.53 -27.56
N SER A 36 -16.63 -1.39 -28.55
CA SER A 36 -15.57 -1.23 -29.54
C SER A 36 -15.79 0.07 -30.32
N ARG A 37 -15.25 1.18 -29.82
CA ARG A 37 -15.03 2.38 -30.62
C ARG A 37 -13.83 2.09 -31.53
N THR A 38 -14.12 1.89 -32.81
CA THR A 38 -13.13 1.90 -33.88
C THR A 38 -12.44 3.27 -33.90
N VAL A 39 -11.27 3.37 -33.28
CA VAL A 39 -10.42 4.55 -33.36
C VAL A 39 -9.58 4.41 -34.62
N SER A 40 -10.04 5.02 -35.70
CA SER A 40 -9.22 5.28 -36.89
C SER A 40 -8.13 6.28 -36.50
N ARG A 41 -6.91 5.78 -36.22
CA ARG A 41 -5.72 6.61 -36.06
C ARG A 41 -5.13 6.90 -37.44
N SER A 42 -5.25 8.13 -37.90
CA SER A 42 -4.39 8.68 -38.94
C SER A 42 -2.96 8.72 -38.41
N PHE A 43 -2.03 8.10 -39.13
CA PHE A 43 -0.63 8.05 -38.78
C PHE A 43 0.05 9.32 -39.30
N ASP A 44 0.01 10.39 -38.53
CA ASP A 44 0.80 11.59 -38.82
C ASP A 44 2.23 11.38 -38.35
N THR A 45 3.11 11.18 -39.33
CA THR A 45 4.55 11.07 -39.19
C THR A 45 5.16 12.44 -38.86
N ALA A 46 5.01 12.90 -37.62
CA ALA A 46 5.70 14.08 -37.11
C ALA A 46 6.68 13.68 -36.00
N ILE A 47 7.95 13.52 -36.38
CA ILE A 47 9.08 13.39 -35.47
C ILE A 47 9.34 14.79 -34.88
N GLY A 48 8.56 15.16 -33.86
CA GLY A 48 8.75 16.37 -33.07
C GLY A 48 8.86 16.01 -31.58
N PRO A 49 9.50 16.86 -30.76
CA PRO A 49 9.62 16.61 -29.33
C PRO A 49 8.22 16.58 -28.71
N VAL A 50 7.79 15.39 -28.27
CA VAL A 50 6.48 15.15 -27.68
C VAL A 50 6.26 16.12 -26.52
N ALA A 51 5.34 17.07 -26.74
CA ALA A 51 4.89 18.03 -25.76
C ALA A 51 4.39 17.29 -24.52
N LYS A 52 4.83 17.77 -23.36
CA LYS A 52 4.71 17.10 -22.06
C LYS A 52 3.42 17.52 -21.37
N ASP A 53 2.32 17.54 -22.12
CA ASP A 53 1.05 18.07 -21.63
C ASP A 53 0.23 16.90 -21.09
N ILE A 54 0.26 16.77 -19.76
CA ILE A 54 -0.37 15.71 -18.99
C ILE A 54 -1.86 16.02 -18.91
N GLU A 55 -2.59 15.72 -19.99
CA GLU A 55 -4.02 15.41 -19.89
C GLU A 55 -4.17 14.12 -19.05
N PRO A 56 -5.17 14.01 -18.16
CA PRO A 56 -5.43 12.79 -17.41
C PRO A 56 -5.98 11.72 -18.36
N SER A 57 -5.10 11.13 -19.16
CA SER A 57 -5.44 10.01 -20.01
C SER A 57 -5.83 8.82 -19.12
N PRO A 58 -6.91 8.09 -19.45
CA PRO A 58 -7.43 6.95 -18.68
C PRO A 58 -6.48 5.73 -18.70
N LEU A 59 -5.27 5.90 -19.22
CA LEU A 59 -4.30 4.83 -19.42
C LEU A 59 -3.60 4.49 -18.11
N SER A 60 -3.53 3.18 -17.84
CA SER A 60 -2.78 2.62 -16.72
C SER A 60 -1.31 3.06 -16.78
N TYR A 61 -0.66 3.19 -15.62
CA TYR A 61 0.75 3.56 -15.52
C TYR A 61 1.65 2.66 -16.39
N SER A 62 1.33 1.36 -16.47
CA SER A 62 2.03 0.40 -17.32
C SER A 62 1.92 0.75 -18.81
N GLU A 63 0.78 1.28 -19.25
CA GLU A 63 0.53 1.65 -20.64
C GLU A 63 1.21 2.98 -21.00
N LYS A 64 1.27 3.92 -20.06
CA LYS A 64 2.08 5.15 -20.16
C LYS A 64 3.58 4.84 -20.28
N SER A 65 4.04 3.75 -19.68
CA SER A 65 5.45 3.36 -19.74
C SER A 65 5.91 2.91 -21.14
N ARG A 66 4.98 2.46 -22.01
CA ARG A 66 5.30 1.98 -23.36
C ARG A 66 5.90 3.06 -24.25
N LEU A 67 5.49 4.31 -24.05
CA LEU A 67 6.03 5.48 -24.76
C LEU A 67 7.53 5.72 -24.46
N TYR A 68 8.04 5.19 -23.35
CA TYR A 68 9.43 5.32 -22.93
C TYR A 68 10.29 4.11 -23.29
N ARG A 69 9.76 3.09 -24.01
CA ARG A 69 10.61 2.09 -24.68
C ARG A 69 11.37 2.83 -25.79
N ARG A 70 12.60 3.19 -25.50
CA ARG A 70 13.46 3.97 -26.40
C ARG A 70 14.09 3.03 -27.42
N ASP A 71 13.81 3.29 -28.69
CA ASP A 71 14.47 2.62 -29.81
C ASP A 71 15.72 3.38 -30.29
N PHE A 72 15.91 4.64 -29.86
CA PHE A 72 17.01 5.50 -30.29
C PHE A 72 17.76 6.14 -29.11
N TYR A 73 19.09 6.03 -29.13
CA TYR A 73 19.98 6.51 -28.07
C TYR A 73 20.81 7.70 -28.55
N ASP A 74 20.43 8.90 -28.13
CA ASP A 74 21.08 10.16 -28.54
C ASP A 74 22.28 10.55 -27.66
N HIS A 75 23.13 11.44 -28.14
CA HIS A 75 24.34 11.90 -27.46
C HIS A 75 24.04 12.50 -26.07
N ASP A 76 22.95 13.25 -25.93
CA ASP A 76 22.49 13.79 -24.64
C ASP A 76 22.15 12.69 -23.62
N SER A 77 21.64 11.55 -24.10
CA SER A 77 21.34 10.39 -23.24
C SER A 77 22.63 9.72 -22.78
N TRP A 78 23.67 9.69 -23.61
CA TRP A 78 25.01 9.23 -23.26
C TRP A 78 25.66 10.11 -22.19
N LEU A 79 25.58 11.44 -22.33
CA LEU A 79 26.12 12.38 -21.32
C LEU A 79 25.42 12.18 -19.96
N LYS A 80 24.08 12.07 -19.97
CA LYS A 80 23.29 11.82 -18.74
C LYS A 80 23.65 10.50 -18.06
N HIS A 81 23.98 9.46 -18.83
CA HIS A 81 24.37 8.16 -18.28
C HIS A 81 25.73 8.21 -17.58
N ARG A 82 26.63 9.09 -18.03
CA ARG A 82 27.99 9.29 -17.49
C ARG A 82 28.11 10.41 -16.47
N ALA A 83 27.01 11.12 -16.18
CA ALA A 83 27.01 12.17 -15.18
C ALA A 83 27.37 11.60 -13.80
N LYS A 84 28.33 12.23 -13.11
CA LYS A 84 28.78 11.84 -11.76
C LYS A 84 27.64 11.85 -10.72
N ASN A 85 26.61 12.67 -10.97
CA ASN A 85 25.51 12.92 -10.04
C ASN A 85 24.30 11.98 -10.28
N ARG A 86 24.43 10.99 -11.17
CA ARG A 86 23.34 10.10 -11.60
C ARG A 86 22.69 9.35 -10.44
N PHE A 87 23.48 8.92 -9.46
CA PHE A 87 22.98 8.11 -8.35
C PHE A 87 21.98 8.87 -7.48
N VAL A 88 22.26 10.14 -7.15
CA VAL A 88 21.37 10.98 -6.34
C VAL A 88 20.02 11.19 -7.03
N GLY A 89 20.05 11.52 -8.34
CA GLY A 89 18.85 11.71 -9.13
C GLY A 89 18.07 10.42 -9.41
N THR A 90 18.73 9.26 -9.34
CA THR A 90 18.06 7.95 -9.46
C THR A 90 17.43 7.56 -8.12
N LEU A 91 18.14 7.76 -7.01
CA LEU A 91 17.66 7.42 -5.67
C LEU A 91 16.40 8.22 -5.30
N SER A 92 16.36 9.51 -5.60
CA SER A 92 15.17 10.33 -5.38
C SER A 92 13.96 9.87 -6.20
N LYS A 93 14.17 9.21 -7.34
CA LYS A 93 13.11 8.68 -8.21
C LYS A 93 12.68 7.26 -7.84
N VAL A 94 13.38 6.60 -6.92
CA VAL A 94 13.00 5.26 -6.43
C VAL A 94 11.65 5.32 -5.72
N LEU A 95 11.39 6.39 -4.96
CA LEU A 95 10.11 6.59 -4.27
C LEU A 95 8.93 6.79 -5.25
N ASP A 96 9.18 7.38 -6.41
CA ASP A 96 8.19 7.55 -7.49
C ASP A 96 8.08 6.34 -8.43
N SER A 97 8.79 5.25 -8.14
CA SER A 97 8.80 4.06 -8.99
C SER A 97 7.47 3.31 -8.92
N GLY A 98 7.10 2.64 -10.02
CA GLY A 98 5.87 1.83 -10.10
C GLY A 98 5.80 0.72 -9.05
N VAL A 99 6.95 0.21 -8.59
CA VAL A 99 7.03 -0.80 -7.53
C VAL A 99 6.53 -0.23 -6.20
N VAL A 100 7.05 0.93 -5.79
CA VAL A 100 6.60 1.59 -4.54
C VAL A 100 5.12 1.91 -4.62
N ARG A 101 4.64 2.37 -5.79
CA ARG A 101 3.23 2.72 -6.00
C ARG A 101 2.28 1.52 -5.95
N GLN A 102 2.75 0.34 -6.33
CA GLN A 102 1.99 -0.91 -6.24
C GLN A 102 1.98 -1.47 -4.82
N LEU A 103 3.11 -1.41 -4.12
CA LEU A 103 3.25 -1.95 -2.76
C LEU A 103 2.78 -0.99 -1.66
N ALA A 104 2.65 0.30 -1.96
CA ALA A 104 2.35 1.33 -0.95
C ALA A 104 1.04 1.05 -0.21
N ASP A 105 -0.04 0.72 -0.91
CA ASP A 105 -1.35 0.50 -0.29
C ASP A 105 -1.32 -0.69 0.68
N GLU A 106 -0.64 -1.78 0.30
CA GLU A 106 -0.50 -2.98 1.12
C GLU A 106 0.36 -2.70 2.37
N VAL A 107 1.49 -2.02 2.19
CA VAL A 107 2.41 -1.68 3.28
C VAL A 107 1.75 -0.71 4.27
N ILE A 108 0.99 0.27 3.77
CA ILE A 108 0.25 1.22 4.61
C ILE A 108 -0.83 0.49 5.41
N LEU A 109 -1.56 -0.45 4.81
CA LEU A 109 -2.57 -1.24 5.51
C LEU A 109 -1.96 -2.07 6.63
N ILE A 110 -0.88 -2.82 6.35
CA ILE A 110 -0.20 -3.65 7.35
C ILE A 110 0.40 -2.75 8.44
N GLY A 111 1.01 -1.64 8.07
CA GLY A 111 1.54 -0.64 9.01
C GLY A 111 0.44 -0.04 9.90
N ALA A 112 -0.73 0.26 9.36
CA ALA A 112 -1.88 0.77 10.10
C ALA A 112 -2.38 -0.25 11.13
N VAL A 113 -2.47 -1.53 10.76
CA VAL A 113 -2.85 -2.60 11.70
C VAL A 113 -1.79 -2.78 12.79
N ALA A 114 -0.50 -2.80 12.41
CA ALA A 114 0.60 -2.97 13.37
C ALA A 114 0.68 -1.80 14.37
N THR A 115 0.58 -0.57 13.87
CA THR A 115 0.55 0.64 14.71
C THR A 115 -0.67 0.67 15.61
N PHE A 116 -1.84 0.29 15.12
CA PHE A 116 -3.04 0.17 15.93
C PHE A 116 -2.86 -0.82 17.09
N VAL A 117 -2.33 -2.02 16.83
CA VAL A 117 -2.07 -3.03 17.88
C VAL A 117 -1.04 -2.53 18.89
N CYS A 118 0.01 -1.86 18.43
CA CYS A 118 1.04 -1.28 19.30
C CYS A 118 0.44 -0.21 20.23
N VAL A 119 -0.30 0.75 19.67
CA VAL A 119 -0.95 1.83 20.43
C VAL A 119 -2.00 1.26 21.39
N PHE A 120 -2.78 0.27 20.97
CA PHE A 120 -3.76 -0.37 21.83
C PHE A 120 -3.11 -1.06 23.04
N ASN A 121 -2.06 -1.85 22.83
CA ASN A 121 -1.35 -2.53 23.92
C ASN A 121 -0.68 -1.52 24.86
N ALA A 122 -0.07 -0.47 24.30
CA ALA A 122 0.59 0.59 25.05
C ALA A 122 -0.37 1.37 25.95
N LEU A 123 -1.56 1.73 25.45
CA LEU A 123 -2.52 2.56 26.18
C LEU A 123 -3.43 1.77 27.14
N CYS A 124 -3.78 0.53 26.79
CA CYS A 124 -4.86 -0.20 27.47
C CYS A 124 -4.42 -1.44 28.26
N VAL A 125 -3.20 -1.96 28.07
CA VAL A 125 -2.80 -3.26 28.64
C VAL A 125 -1.51 -3.16 29.45
N THR A 126 -0.39 -2.86 28.79
CA THR A 126 0.95 -3.00 29.39
C THR A 126 1.56 -1.68 29.80
N GLY A 127 1.03 -0.54 29.36
CA GLY A 127 1.72 0.73 29.51
C GLY A 127 2.73 0.98 28.40
N TYR A 128 3.34 2.16 28.43
CA TYR A 128 4.33 2.60 27.44
C TYR A 128 5.64 3.01 28.12
N GLU A 129 6.76 2.85 27.41
CA GLU A 129 8.05 3.35 27.88
C GLU A 129 8.40 4.66 27.16
N ASP A 130 8.73 5.67 27.95
CA ASP A 130 9.17 6.95 27.43
C ASP A 130 10.64 6.92 26.98
N PHE A 131 11.06 7.94 26.23
CA PHE A 131 12.46 8.13 25.81
C PHE A 131 13.44 8.25 27.00
N SER A 132 12.94 8.45 28.22
CA SER A 132 13.70 8.43 29.46
C SER A 132 13.77 7.04 30.12
N ASN A 133 13.33 5.98 29.44
CA ASN A 133 13.22 4.60 29.95
C ASN A 133 12.38 4.48 31.23
N LEU A 134 11.38 5.36 31.39
CA LEU A 134 10.42 5.25 32.48
C LEU A 134 9.18 4.53 31.96
N HIS A 135 8.76 3.50 32.68
CA HIS A 135 7.57 2.73 32.37
C HIS A 135 6.35 3.40 32.97
N HIS A 136 5.42 3.82 32.12
CA HIS A 136 4.17 4.44 32.52
C HIS A 136 3.04 3.42 32.47
N ASP A 137 2.29 3.33 33.56
CA ASP A 137 1.11 2.49 33.66
C ASP A 137 0.07 2.84 32.57
N PRO A 138 -0.74 1.86 32.12
CA PRO A 138 -1.76 2.10 31.10
C PRO A 138 -2.79 3.14 31.56
N ILE A 139 -3.11 4.08 30.68
CA ILE A 139 -4.08 5.16 30.94
C ILE A 139 -5.48 4.59 31.13
N PHE A 140 -5.83 3.54 30.38
CA PHE A 140 -7.15 2.92 30.41
C PHE A 140 -7.07 1.45 30.85
N ASN A 141 -7.15 1.21 32.15
CA ASN A 141 -7.11 -0.15 32.69
C ASN A 141 -8.50 -0.82 32.62
N PHE A 142 -8.82 -1.42 31.47
CA PHE A 142 -10.06 -2.18 31.27
C PHE A 142 -9.92 -3.68 31.60
N GLY A 143 -8.75 -4.14 32.07
CA GLY A 143 -8.45 -5.57 32.25
C GLY A 143 -8.49 -6.34 30.92
N ALA A 144 -8.18 -5.68 29.81
CA ALA A 144 -8.16 -6.28 28.49
C ALA A 144 -6.96 -7.26 28.37
N PRO A 145 -7.12 -8.40 27.67
CA PRO A 145 -6.02 -9.33 27.44
C PRO A 145 -4.99 -8.74 26.46
N LEU A 146 -3.73 -9.14 26.61
CA LEU A 146 -2.64 -8.76 25.73
C LEU A 146 -2.90 -9.25 24.29
N VAL A 147 -2.98 -8.32 23.35
CA VAL A 147 -3.18 -8.62 21.93
C VAL A 147 -1.83 -8.91 21.29
N LYS A 148 -1.53 -10.19 21.09
CA LYS A 148 -0.33 -10.64 20.37
C LYS A 148 -0.67 -11.77 19.42
N LEU A 149 -0.03 -11.79 18.26
CA LEU A 149 -0.07 -12.95 17.37
C LEU A 149 1.05 -13.93 17.77
N PRO A 150 0.81 -15.26 17.71
CA PRO A 150 1.86 -16.25 17.82
C PRO A 150 2.89 -16.08 16.69
N GLY A 151 4.17 -15.90 17.03
CA GLY A 151 5.25 -15.70 16.05
C GLY A 151 5.70 -16.98 15.33
N GLU A 152 5.42 -18.16 15.90
CA GLU A 152 5.86 -19.46 15.38
C GLU A 152 5.43 -19.74 13.92
N PRO A 153 4.16 -19.58 13.52
CA PRO A 153 3.77 -19.83 12.12
C PRO A 153 4.42 -18.84 11.14
N PHE A 154 4.71 -17.61 11.59
CA PHE A 154 5.37 -16.61 10.75
C PHE A 154 6.86 -16.94 10.55
N SER A 155 7.55 -17.39 11.60
CA SER A 155 8.95 -17.84 11.52
C SER A 155 9.11 -19.09 10.65
N LEU A 156 8.14 -20.02 10.65
CA LEU A 156 8.18 -21.22 9.82
C LEU A 156 7.87 -20.96 8.34
N SER A 157 6.99 -19.99 8.03
CA SER A 157 6.57 -19.69 6.65
C SER A 157 7.51 -18.73 5.91
N SER A 158 8.19 -17.83 6.63
CA SER A 158 9.15 -16.88 6.05
C SER A 158 10.23 -17.51 5.15
N PRO A 159 10.96 -18.56 5.58
CA PRO A 159 11.98 -19.19 4.72
C PRO A 159 11.38 -19.89 3.49
N ALA A 160 10.17 -20.45 3.60
CA ALA A 160 9.50 -21.11 2.47
C ALA A 160 9.05 -20.11 1.41
N LEU A 161 8.54 -18.94 1.83
CA LEU A 161 8.15 -17.86 0.92
C LEU A 161 9.38 -17.26 0.22
N SER A 162 10.49 -17.12 0.95
CA SER A 162 11.77 -16.65 0.39
C SER A 162 12.32 -17.56 -0.73
N LEU A 163 12.07 -18.87 -0.66
CA LEU A 163 12.51 -19.81 -1.72
C LEU A 163 11.61 -19.80 -2.96
N LEU A 164 10.40 -19.25 -2.88
CA LEU A 164 9.44 -19.23 -3.98
C LEU A 164 9.54 -17.93 -4.82
N LEU A 165 10.11 -16.87 -4.24
CA LEU A 165 10.28 -15.55 -4.85
C LEU A 165 11.62 -15.45 -5.62
#